data_AF-A0A2R3ZAG3-F1
#
_entry.id   AF-A0A2R3ZAG3-F1
#
_cell.length_a   1.000
_cell.length_b   1.000
_cell.length_c   1.000
_cell.angle_alpha   90.00
_cell.angle_beta   90.00
_cell.angle_gamma   90.00
#
_symmetry.space_group_name_H-M   'P 1'
#
loop_
_entity.id
_entity.type
_entity.pdbx_description
1 polymer ?
#
loop_
_entity_poly.entity_id
_entity_poly.type
_entity_poly.pdbx_seq_one_letter_code
_entity_poly.pdbx_strand_id
1 'polypeptide(L)'
;MNFYKNNEMVPMTRRYPDLKDKVKKRDNKISIQLIRAWDVERDAEKVLKIFLQNIDKLSSYRYWELLRSVWIICGTVENAQFFSSLMKSNKPNRHYFSTPEEHEFLRSLPDQMDVYRACNSPQDGGISWTLDYDYACKYAKDFQKNMVLNNKINKSEVFAYINRNNESEILIL
;
A
#
# COMPACT_ATOMS: atom_id res chain seq x y z
N MET A 1 35.01 -12.53 -5.87
CA MET A 1 33.91 -12.18 -4.95
C MET A 1 32.63 -12.17 -5.78
N ASN A 2 31.72 -13.11 -5.51
CA ASN A 2 30.62 -13.45 -6.43
C ASN A 2 29.40 -12.55 -6.14
N PHE A 3 29.13 -11.56 -7.00
CA PHE A 3 28.09 -10.54 -6.81
C PHE A 3 26.64 -11.03 -7.04
N TYR A 4 26.42 -12.33 -7.25
CA TYR A 4 25.11 -12.88 -7.63
C TYR A 4 24.40 -13.69 -6.53
N LYS A 5 24.86 -13.66 -5.27
CA LYS A 5 24.33 -14.54 -4.21
C LYS A 5 22.94 -14.17 -3.64
N ASN A 6 22.32 -13.05 -4.02
CA ASN A 6 21.07 -12.58 -3.38
C ASN A 6 19.86 -12.45 -4.32
N ASN A 7 19.94 -12.88 -5.57
CA ASN A 7 18.77 -12.86 -6.45
C ASN A 7 18.09 -14.23 -6.43
N GLU A 8 17.25 -14.46 -5.42
CA GLU A 8 16.31 -15.57 -5.46
C GLU A 8 15.31 -15.33 -6.59
N MET A 9 15.20 -16.30 -7.49
CA MET A 9 14.16 -16.33 -8.52
C MET A 9 12.84 -16.68 -7.84
N VAL A 10 12.14 -15.66 -7.32
CA VAL A 10 10.77 -15.84 -6.84
C VAL A 10 9.86 -15.93 -8.07
N PRO A 11 9.03 -16.98 -8.21
CA PRO A 11 8.02 -17.04 -9.26
C PRO A 11 7.16 -15.77 -9.19
N MET A 12 7.07 -15.02 -10.30
CA MET A 12 6.09 -13.91 -10.35
C MET A 12 4.69 -14.50 -10.25
N THR A 13 4.08 -14.41 -9.09
CA THR A 13 2.64 -14.68 -8.84
C THR A 13 1.80 -13.56 -9.44
N ARG A 14 1.84 -13.44 -10.77
CA ARG A 14 1.10 -12.39 -11.45
C ARG A 14 -0.36 -12.82 -11.59
N ARG A 15 -1.27 -12.04 -11.02
CA ARG A 15 -2.70 -12.17 -11.31
C ARG A 15 -2.96 -11.65 -12.72
N TYR A 16 -3.59 -12.47 -13.56
CA TYR A 16 -3.96 -12.11 -14.93
C TYR A 16 -5.48 -11.91 -15.00
N PRO A 17 -5.97 -10.67 -14.89
CA PRO A 17 -7.39 -10.42 -15.00
C PRO A 17 -7.86 -10.66 -16.45
N ASP A 18 -8.99 -11.35 -16.59
CA ASP A 18 -9.64 -11.51 -17.87
C ASP A 18 -10.31 -10.19 -18.27
N LEU A 19 -9.64 -9.45 -19.16
CA LEU A 19 -10.03 -8.13 -19.61
C LEU A 19 -9.94 -8.04 -21.13
N LYS A 20 -10.90 -7.34 -21.73
CA LYS A 20 -10.87 -6.99 -23.15
C LYS A 20 -9.57 -6.23 -23.47
N ASP A 21 -8.99 -6.45 -24.64
CA ASP A 21 -7.71 -5.85 -25.03
C ASP A 21 -7.71 -4.32 -25.00
N LYS A 22 -8.83 -3.70 -25.39
CA LYS A 22 -8.99 -2.24 -25.30
C LYS A 22 -8.84 -1.72 -23.87
N VAL A 23 -9.36 -2.46 -22.89
CA VAL A 23 -9.25 -2.14 -21.46
C VAL A 23 -7.82 -2.34 -21.00
N LYS A 24 -7.18 -3.47 -21.33
CA LYS A 24 -5.76 -3.74 -21.02
C LYS A 24 -4.85 -2.63 -21.54
N LYS A 25 -5.02 -2.22 -22.81
CA LYS A 25 -4.22 -1.15 -23.44
C LYS A 25 -4.40 0.20 -22.72
N ARG A 26 -5.63 0.57 -22.39
CA ARG A 26 -5.93 1.81 -21.64
C ARG A 26 -5.29 1.80 -20.25
N ASP A 27 -5.51 0.72 -19.50
CA ASP A 27 -4.99 0.56 -18.14
C ASP A 27 -3.45 0.57 -18.13
N ASN A 28 -2.82 -0.07 -19.11
CA ASN A 28 -1.37 -0.03 -19.29
C ASN A 28 -0.86 1.38 -19.60
N LYS A 29 -1.55 2.11 -20.49
CA LYS A 29 -1.19 3.50 -20.82
C LYS A 29 -1.18 4.39 -19.57
N ILE A 30 -2.20 4.28 -18.72
CA ILE A 30 -2.28 5.03 -17.46
C ILE A 30 -1.16 4.60 -16.51
N SER A 31 -0.91 3.30 -16.37
CA SER A 31 0.17 2.77 -15.53
C SER A 31 1.54 3.31 -15.93
N ILE A 32 1.84 3.35 -17.23
CA ILE A 32 3.09 3.92 -17.76
C ILE A 32 3.22 5.41 -17.42
N GLN A 33 2.11 6.16 -17.41
CA GLN A 33 2.14 7.58 -17.02
C GLN A 33 2.49 7.77 -15.54
N LEU A 34 1.92 6.94 -14.64
CA LEU A 34 2.26 6.97 -13.22
C LEU A 34 3.74 6.59 -13.00
N ILE A 35 4.19 5.50 -13.63
CA ILE A 35 5.58 5.02 -13.55
C ILE A 35 6.53 6.12 -14.02
N ARG A 36 6.26 6.77 -15.16
CA ARG A 36 7.09 7.85 -15.66
C ARG A 36 7.12 9.05 -14.70
N ALA A 37 5.97 9.46 -14.17
CA ALA A 37 5.90 10.56 -13.21
C ALA A 37 6.74 10.28 -11.96
N TRP A 38 6.76 9.03 -11.49
CA TRP A 38 7.57 8.63 -10.34
C TRP A 38 9.05 8.39 -10.66
N ASP A 39 9.36 7.49 -11.59
CA ASP A 39 10.72 6.99 -11.82
C ASP A 39 11.61 7.97 -12.58
N VAL A 40 11.02 8.72 -13.51
CA VAL A 40 11.76 9.66 -14.37
C VAL A 40 11.65 11.08 -13.81
N GLU A 41 10.44 11.50 -13.47
CA GLU A 41 10.18 12.91 -13.15
C GLU A 41 10.26 13.19 -11.63
N ARG A 42 10.27 12.15 -10.79
CA ARG A 42 10.37 12.23 -9.32
C ARG A 42 9.26 13.11 -8.72
N ASP A 43 8.06 13.07 -9.30
CA ASP A 43 6.95 13.96 -8.96
C ASP A 43 5.76 13.17 -8.38
N ALA A 44 5.70 13.11 -7.05
CA ALA A 44 4.64 12.42 -6.32
C ALA A 44 3.26 13.09 -6.48
N GLU A 45 3.20 14.42 -6.60
CA GLU A 45 1.94 15.13 -6.82
C GLU A 45 1.35 14.81 -8.19
N LYS A 46 2.22 14.72 -9.20
CA LYS A 46 1.82 14.31 -10.55
C LYS A 46 1.35 12.85 -10.59
N VAL A 47 1.97 11.95 -9.83
CA VAL A 47 1.46 10.56 -9.67
C VAL A 47 0.01 10.59 -9.17
N LEU A 48 -0.25 11.31 -8.07
CA LEU A 48 -1.59 11.43 -7.51
C LEU A 48 -2.56 12.05 -8.51
N LYS A 49 -2.17 13.14 -9.17
CA LYS A 49 -2.99 13.83 -10.17
C LYS A 49 -3.37 12.91 -11.34
N ILE A 50 -2.43 12.16 -11.90
CA ILE A 50 -2.71 11.24 -13.02
C ILE A 50 -3.69 10.14 -12.56
N PHE A 51 -3.49 9.59 -11.36
CA PHE A 51 -4.41 8.59 -10.80
C PHE A 51 -5.84 9.14 -10.68
N LEU A 52 -6.01 10.31 -10.05
CA LEU A 52 -7.32 10.91 -9.83
C LEU A 52 -8.04 11.27 -11.13
N GLN A 53 -7.32 11.80 -12.13
CA GLN A 53 -7.89 12.13 -13.45
C GLN A 53 -8.37 10.91 -14.26
N ASN A 54 -7.98 9.71 -13.85
CA ASN A 54 -8.27 8.47 -14.57
C ASN A 54 -9.01 7.43 -13.73
N ILE A 55 -9.38 7.74 -12.48
CA ILE A 55 -9.96 6.80 -11.52
C ILE A 55 -11.21 6.07 -12.06
N ASP A 56 -12.10 6.81 -12.74
CA ASP A 56 -13.34 6.25 -13.33
C ASP A 56 -13.08 5.45 -14.59
N LYS A 57 -11.94 5.73 -15.25
CA LYS A 57 -11.52 5.03 -16.44
C LYS A 57 -10.80 3.73 -16.10
N LEU A 58 -10.35 3.47 -14.87
CA LEU A 58 -9.61 2.22 -14.59
C LEU A 58 -10.54 1.01 -14.51
N SER A 59 -10.06 -0.16 -14.95
CA SER A 59 -10.70 -1.42 -14.55
C SER A 59 -10.64 -1.56 -13.03
N SER A 60 -11.53 -2.37 -12.45
CA SER A 60 -11.54 -2.60 -11.00
C SER A 60 -10.20 -3.17 -10.51
N TYR A 61 -9.62 -4.11 -11.25
CA TYR A 61 -8.29 -4.66 -10.98
C TYR A 61 -7.21 -3.58 -10.94
N ARG A 62 -7.11 -2.78 -12.01
CA ARG A 62 -6.07 -1.75 -12.12
C ARG A 62 -6.29 -0.60 -11.13
N TYR A 63 -7.53 -0.31 -10.78
CA TYR A 63 -7.85 0.65 -9.73
C TYR A 63 -7.19 0.27 -8.41
N TRP A 64 -7.40 -0.96 -7.94
CA TRP A 64 -6.84 -1.41 -6.66
C TRP A 64 -5.31 -1.51 -6.69
N GLU A 65 -4.74 -2.06 -7.77
CA GLU A 65 -3.28 -2.15 -7.93
C GLU A 65 -2.62 -0.76 -7.95
N LEU A 66 -3.17 0.20 -8.69
CA LEU A 66 -2.61 1.55 -8.75
C LEU A 66 -2.88 2.35 -7.47
N LEU A 67 -4.04 2.15 -6.82
CA LEU A 67 -4.32 2.78 -5.53
C LEU A 67 -3.29 2.37 -4.49
N ARG A 68 -2.87 1.10 -4.48
CA ARG A 68 -1.77 0.62 -3.63
C ARG A 68 -0.48 1.39 -3.92
N SER A 69 -0.06 1.48 -5.18
CA SER A 69 1.15 2.21 -5.55
C SER A 69 1.09 3.70 -5.19
N VAL A 70 -0.06 4.32 -5.42
CA VAL A 70 -0.28 5.75 -5.12
C VAL A 70 -0.29 5.99 -3.61
N TRP A 71 -0.85 5.07 -2.80
CA TRP A 71 -0.73 5.12 -1.34
C TRP A 71 0.73 5.07 -0.90
N ILE A 72 1.51 4.11 -1.42
CA ILE A 72 2.94 3.96 -1.06
C ILE A 72 3.75 5.23 -1.39
N ILE A 73 3.43 5.90 -2.50
CA ILE A 73 4.20 7.05 -3.00
C ILE A 73 3.74 8.35 -2.35
N CYS A 74 2.44 8.53 -2.17
CA CYS A 74 1.82 9.82 -1.84
C CYS A 74 1.14 9.84 -0.47
N GLY A 75 0.98 8.69 0.20
CA GLY A 75 0.26 8.56 1.45
C GLY A 75 0.97 9.26 2.60
N THR A 76 0.23 10.08 3.34
CA THR A 76 0.69 10.76 4.54
C THR A 76 -0.41 10.77 5.60
N VAL A 77 -0.09 11.21 6.81
CA VAL A 77 -1.10 11.36 7.87
C VAL A 77 -2.13 12.42 7.48
N GLU A 78 -1.69 13.51 6.85
CA GLU A 78 -2.55 14.63 6.45
C GLU A 78 -3.60 14.24 5.40
N ASN A 79 -3.26 13.31 4.50
CA ASN A 79 -4.18 12.83 3.47
C ASN A 79 -4.75 11.43 3.75
N ALA A 80 -4.51 10.86 4.94
CA ALA A 80 -4.95 9.53 5.31
C ALA A 80 -6.46 9.35 5.12
N GLN A 81 -7.27 10.33 5.53
CA GLN A 81 -8.73 10.26 5.37
C GLN A 81 -9.19 10.33 3.92
N PHE A 82 -8.48 11.10 3.10
CA PHE A 82 -8.73 11.12 1.66
C PHE A 82 -8.45 9.73 1.05
N PHE A 83 -7.33 9.10 1.38
CA PHE A 83 -7.05 7.73 0.92
C PHE A 83 -8.02 6.70 1.49
N SER A 84 -8.42 6.83 2.75
CA SER A 84 -9.46 5.97 3.36
C SER A 84 -10.76 6.01 2.55
N SER A 85 -11.17 7.19 2.07
CA SER A 85 -12.34 7.32 1.19
C SER A 85 -12.19 6.58 -0.14
N LEU A 86 -10.99 6.61 -0.74
CA LEU A 86 -10.67 5.84 -1.95
C LEU A 86 -10.69 4.33 -1.64
N MET A 87 -10.08 3.91 -0.53
CA MET A 87 -10.01 2.50 -0.11
C MET A 87 -11.36 1.90 0.28
N LYS A 88 -12.36 2.75 0.56
CA LYS A 88 -13.77 2.39 0.79
C LYS A 88 -14.62 2.33 -0.50
N SER A 89 -14.01 2.44 -1.67
CA SER A 89 -14.70 2.30 -2.97
C SER A 89 -15.44 0.97 -3.11
N ASN A 90 -16.63 1.01 -3.73
CA ASN A 90 -17.44 -0.16 -4.07
C ASN A 90 -16.97 -0.91 -5.32
N LYS A 91 -15.80 -0.57 -5.90
CA LYS A 91 -15.26 -1.28 -7.07
C LYS A 91 -14.97 -2.75 -6.69
N PRO A 92 -15.32 -3.73 -7.55
CA PRO A 92 -15.10 -5.14 -7.24
C PRO A 92 -13.60 -5.47 -7.16
N ASN A 93 -13.25 -6.69 -6.74
CA ASN A 93 -11.87 -7.19 -6.73
C ASN A 93 -10.92 -6.44 -5.77
N ARG A 94 -11.42 -5.98 -4.62
CA ARG A 94 -10.64 -5.26 -3.58
C ARG A 94 -9.34 -5.95 -3.18
N HIS A 95 -9.31 -7.28 -3.21
CA HIS A 95 -8.11 -8.08 -2.91
C HIS A 95 -6.93 -7.81 -3.85
N TYR A 96 -7.12 -7.15 -5.00
CA TYR A 96 -6.03 -6.67 -5.87
C TYR A 96 -5.24 -5.49 -5.30
N PHE A 97 -5.66 -4.94 -4.16
CA PHE A 97 -4.88 -3.93 -3.45
C PHE A 97 -3.60 -4.52 -2.86
N SER A 98 -3.60 -5.78 -2.42
CA SER A 98 -2.41 -6.49 -1.91
C SER A 98 -1.90 -7.54 -2.90
N THR A 99 -0.61 -7.84 -2.86
CA THR A 99 -0.04 -8.96 -3.63
C THR A 99 -0.55 -10.32 -3.09
N PRO A 100 -0.41 -11.41 -3.86
CA PRO A 100 -0.71 -12.76 -3.36
C PRO A 100 0.04 -13.11 -2.08
N GLU A 101 1.33 -12.78 -2.00
CA GLU A 101 2.19 -13.05 -0.84
C GLU A 101 1.71 -12.28 0.39
N GLU A 102 1.40 -11.00 0.22
CA GLU A 102 0.88 -10.16 1.30
C GLU A 102 -0.45 -10.70 1.82
N HIS A 103 -1.30 -11.19 0.92
CA HIS A 103 -2.58 -11.79 1.29
C HIS A 103 -2.42 -13.17 1.96
N GLU A 104 -1.43 -13.98 1.55
CA GLU A 104 -1.08 -15.22 2.22
C GLU A 104 -0.54 -14.96 3.62
N PHE A 105 0.37 -14.01 3.77
CA PHE A 105 0.91 -13.60 5.06
C PHE A 105 -0.19 -13.10 5.99
N LEU A 106 -1.03 -12.17 5.53
CA LEU A 106 -2.15 -11.65 6.33
C LEU A 106 -3.10 -12.76 6.79
N ARG A 107 -3.36 -13.77 5.94
CA ARG A 107 -4.19 -14.94 6.32
C ARG A 107 -3.54 -15.81 7.39
N SER A 108 -2.21 -15.89 7.39
CA SER A 108 -1.44 -16.66 8.38
C SER A 108 -1.37 -16.00 9.76
N LEU A 109 -1.65 -14.70 9.84
CA LEU A 109 -1.66 -13.97 11.11
C LEU A 109 -2.78 -14.45 12.06
N PRO A 110 -2.54 -14.38 13.38
CA PRO A 110 -3.56 -14.68 14.38
C PRO A 110 -4.77 -13.76 14.23
N ASP A 111 -5.92 -14.21 14.77
CA ASP A 111 -7.16 -13.41 14.71
C ASP A 111 -7.07 -12.11 15.52
N GLN A 112 -6.20 -12.07 16.51
CA GLN A 112 -5.83 -10.86 17.24
C GLN A 112 -4.33 -10.64 17.18
N MET A 113 -3.91 -9.41 16.94
CA MET A 113 -2.51 -9.02 16.84
C MET A 113 -2.27 -7.65 17.45
N ASP A 114 -1.07 -7.43 17.97
CA ASP A 114 -0.62 -6.11 18.40
C ASP A 114 -0.06 -5.35 17.19
N VAL A 115 -0.38 -4.07 17.11
CA VAL A 115 0.11 -3.16 16.07
C VAL A 115 0.63 -1.88 16.70
N TYR A 116 1.65 -1.31 16.07
CA TYR A 116 2.40 -0.18 16.58
C TYR A 116 2.43 0.96 15.59
N ARG A 117 2.50 2.19 16.09
CA ARG A 117 2.57 3.38 15.23
C ARG A 117 3.31 4.52 15.90
N ALA A 118 4.33 5.03 15.23
CA ALA A 118 5.04 6.22 15.67
C ALA A 118 4.28 7.49 15.24
N CYS A 119 3.96 8.37 16.18
CA CYS A 119 3.17 9.57 15.92
C CYS A 119 3.55 10.75 16.83
N ASN A 120 3.04 11.94 16.50
CA ASN A 120 3.19 13.15 17.34
C ASN A 120 1.96 13.40 18.23
N SER A 121 0.81 12.87 17.82
CA SER A 121 -0.46 12.96 18.55
C SER A 121 -1.22 11.64 18.41
N PRO A 122 -1.81 11.09 19.48
CA PRO A 122 -2.58 9.86 19.39
C PRO A 122 -3.81 9.96 18.47
N GLN A 123 -4.35 11.17 18.26
CA GLN A 123 -5.54 11.43 17.44
C GLN A 123 -5.21 12.12 16.11
N ASP A 124 -4.03 11.86 15.53
CA ASP A 124 -3.62 12.43 14.23
C ASP A 124 -4.36 11.85 13.01
N GLY A 125 -5.20 10.82 13.19
CA GLY A 125 -5.98 10.20 12.12
C GLY A 125 -5.18 9.26 11.21
N GLY A 126 -3.96 8.88 11.60
CA GLY A 126 -3.14 7.94 10.85
C GLY A 126 -3.75 6.53 10.76
N ILE A 127 -3.76 5.97 9.55
CA ILE A 127 -4.32 4.64 9.24
C ILE A 127 -3.26 3.54 9.08
N SER A 128 -1.98 3.92 9.06
CA SER A 128 -0.85 3.03 8.83
C SER A 128 -0.17 2.65 10.13
N TRP A 129 -0.15 1.36 10.42
CA TRP A 129 0.45 0.74 11.59
C TRP A 129 1.49 -0.28 11.13
N THR A 130 2.34 -0.76 12.04
CA THR A 130 3.28 -1.85 11.77
C THR A 130 3.08 -3.00 12.76
N LEU A 131 3.35 -4.22 12.34
CA LEU A 131 3.45 -5.39 13.23
C LEU A 131 4.79 -5.44 13.98
N ASP A 132 5.77 -4.63 13.58
CA ASP A 132 7.12 -4.65 14.13
C ASP A 132 7.32 -3.46 15.11
N TYR A 133 7.40 -3.78 16.39
CA TYR A 133 7.64 -2.79 17.45
C TYR A 133 8.99 -2.08 17.29
N ASP A 134 10.05 -2.83 16.95
CA ASP A 134 11.40 -2.28 16.80
C ASP A 134 11.45 -1.33 15.59
N TYR A 135 10.72 -1.67 14.51
CA TYR A 135 10.52 -0.77 13.39
C TYR A 135 9.84 0.53 13.83
N ALA A 136 8.75 0.45 14.61
CA ALA A 136 8.04 1.64 15.10
C ALA A 136 8.96 2.53 15.97
N CYS A 137 9.74 1.94 16.87
CA CYS A 137 10.70 2.66 17.70
C CYS A 137 11.81 3.32 16.86
N LYS A 138 12.35 2.61 15.87
CA LYS A 138 13.34 3.16 14.95
C LYS A 138 12.76 4.32 14.13
N TYR A 139 11.56 4.15 13.58
CA TYR A 139 10.87 5.20 12.83
C TYR A 139 10.63 6.44 13.71
N ALA A 140 10.22 6.25 14.97
CA ALA A 140 10.05 7.35 15.91
C ALA A 140 11.36 8.13 16.12
N LYS A 141 12.49 7.44 16.22
CA LYS A 141 13.81 8.07 16.34
C LYS A 141 14.23 8.80 15.06
N ASP A 142 14.13 8.13 13.92
CA ASP A 142 14.60 8.64 12.63
C ASP A 142 13.79 9.87 12.17
N PHE A 143 12.48 9.90 12.46
CA PHE A 143 11.57 10.97 12.08
C PHE A 143 11.13 11.87 13.25
N GLN A 144 11.83 11.79 14.39
CA GLN A 144 11.60 12.64 15.57
C GLN A 144 10.12 12.65 16.02
N LYS A 145 9.50 11.48 16.08
CA LYS A 145 8.14 11.33 16.61
C LYS A 145 8.16 11.31 18.13
N ASN A 146 7.14 11.90 18.73
CA ASN A 146 7.08 12.06 20.19
C ASN A 146 6.71 10.79 20.94
N MET A 147 6.07 9.82 20.28
CA MET A 147 5.58 8.59 20.93
C MET A 147 5.41 7.44 19.95
N VAL A 148 5.33 6.22 20.50
CA VAL A 148 4.90 5.00 19.82
C VAL A 148 3.63 4.51 20.49
N LEU A 149 2.54 4.46 19.73
CA LEU A 149 1.29 3.85 20.15
C LEU A 149 1.38 2.34 20.02
N ASN A 150 0.69 1.64 20.92
CA ASN A 150 0.41 0.22 20.83
C ASN A 150 -1.12 0.05 20.83
N ASN A 151 -1.64 -0.77 19.92
CA ASN A 151 -3.04 -1.13 19.91
C ASN A 151 -3.19 -2.63 19.61
N LYS A 152 -4.19 -3.26 20.21
CA LYS A 152 -4.54 -4.65 19.94
C LYS A 152 -5.79 -4.69 19.06
N ILE A 153 -5.68 -5.29 17.88
CA ILE A 153 -6.72 -5.28 16.86
C ILE A 153 -7.13 -6.69 16.46
N ASN A 154 -8.35 -6.82 15.92
CA ASN A 154 -8.79 -8.04 15.26
C ASN A 154 -8.41 -8.01 13.78
N LYS A 155 -8.08 -9.18 13.21
CA LYS A 155 -7.76 -9.33 11.79
C LYS A 155 -8.87 -8.85 10.85
N SER A 156 -10.13 -8.87 11.29
CA SER A 156 -11.27 -8.34 10.54
C SER A 156 -11.25 -6.82 10.36
N GLU A 157 -10.48 -6.09 11.18
CA GLU A 157 -10.32 -4.64 11.09
C GLU A 157 -9.24 -4.25 10.06
N VAL A 158 -8.40 -5.22 9.65
CA VAL A 158 -7.32 -4.99 8.70
C VAL A 158 -7.88 -4.88 7.29
N PHE A 159 -7.61 -3.75 6.64
CA PHE A 159 -7.88 -3.57 5.23
C PHE A 159 -6.84 -4.25 4.34
N ALA A 160 -5.56 -4.05 4.65
CA ALA A 160 -4.46 -4.59 3.86
C ALA A 160 -3.18 -4.73 4.69
N TYR A 161 -2.36 -5.70 4.30
CA TYR A 161 -0.96 -5.80 4.70
C TYR A 161 -0.07 -5.38 3.52
N ILE A 162 0.97 -4.61 3.81
CA ILE A 162 1.95 -4.10 2.86
C ILE A 162 3.34 -4.42 3.40
N ASN A 163 4.11 -5.27 2.70
CA ASN A 163 5.49 -5.56 3.09
C ASN A 163 6.50 -4.96 2.13
N ARG A 164 6.67 -3.65 2.22
CA ARG A 164 7.76 -2.95 1.56
C ARG A 164 8.88 -2.74 2.58
N ASN A 165 10.14 -2.95 2.21
CA ASN A 165 11.31 -2.64 3.05
C ASN A 165 11.28 -3.22 4.48
N ASN A 166 10.61 -4.37 4.69
CA ASN A 166 10.40 -5.00 6.00
C ASN A 166 9.62 -4.13 7.01
N GLU A 167 8.83 -3.17 6.53
CA GLU A 167 8.04 -2.28 7.40
C GLU A 167 6.84 -2.98 8.03
N SER A 168 6.44 -4.14 7.49
CA SER A 168 5.29 -4.93 7.96
C SER A 168 4.03 -4.07 8.21
N GLU A 169 3.70 -3.21 7.24
CA GLU A 169 2.63 -2.23 7.34
C GLU A 169 1.24 -2.89 7.33
N ILE A 170 0.38 -2.45 8.25
CA ILE A 170 -1.03 -2.80 8.38
C ILE A 170 -1.86 -1.53 8.20
N LEU A 171 -2.77 -1.56 7.24
CA LEU A 171 -3.76 -0.50 7.02
C LEU A 171 -5.07 -0.83 7.72
N ILE A 172 -5.59 0.12 8.49
CA ILE A 172 -6.86 0.03 9.23
C ILE A 172 -7.78 1.17 8.77
N LEU A 173 -9.06 0.90 8.49
CA LEU A 173 -9.99 1.85 7.86
C LEU A 173 -11.20 2.25 8.72
#